data_AF-A0A831YP73-F1
#
_entry.id   AF-A0A831YP73-F1
#
_cell.length_a   1.000
_cell.length_b   1.000
_cell.length_c   1.000
_cell.angle_alpha   90.00
_cell.angle_beta   90.00
_cell.angle_gamma   90.00
#
_symmetry.space_group_name_H-M   'P 1'
#
loop_
_entity.id
_entity.type
_entity.pdbx_description
1 polymer ?
#
loop_
_entity_poly.entity_id
_entity_poly.type
_entity_poly.pdbx_seq_one_letter_code
_entity_poly.pdbx_strand_id
1 'polypeptide(L)'
;MSRLRHASLARQLMAACGNATAIVADKACRLTSTSRLYEFGDANTDAYMPADVIADLEAHCGEPIYSRALVENRPAAVNAAELLTEAMETTELSASLMSVVRKAAADGRIDAAEKRSIDRLLEQLEQQLRETREANERRAS
;
A
#
# COMPACT_ATOMS: atom_id res chain seq x y z
N MET A 1 7.15 -4.72 0.13
CA MET A 1 6.00 -4.25 0.92
C MET A 1 5.05 -3.54 -0.02
N SER A 2 3.80 -3.99 -0.14
CA SER A 2 2.81 -3.42 -1.06
C SER A 2 2.37 -2.01 -0.64
N ARG A 3 1.83 -1.22 -1.58
CA ARG A 3 1.35 0.16 -1.35
C ARG A 3 0.26 0.24 -0.28
N LEU A 4 -0.71 -0.68 -0.32
CA LEU A 4 -1.79 -0.76 0.66
C LEU A 4 -1.25 -0.99 2.08
N ARG A 5 -0.26 -1.88 2.20
CA ARG A 5 0.38 -2.19 3.47
C ARG A 5 1.22 -1.03 3.99
N HIS A 6 1.98 -0.36 3.14
CA HIS A 6 2.71 0.86 3.48
C HIS A 6 1.75 1.95 3.99
N ALA A 7 0.69 2.26 3.25
CA ALA A 7 -0.30 3.27 3.64
C ALA A 7 -1.02 2.93 4.96
N SER A 8 -1.26 1.65 5.23
CA SER A 8 -1.78 1.18 6.52
C SER A 8 -0.78 1.44 7.66
N LEU A 9 0.49 1.05 7.48
CA LEU A 9 1.54 1.25 8.48
C LEU A 9 1.82 2.73 8.74
N ALA A 10 1.80 3.57 7.70
CA ALA A 10 1.95 5.03 7.83
C ALA A 10 0.83 5.64 8.69
N ARG A 11 -0.43 5.22 8.47
CA ARG A 11 -1.57 5.67 9.30
C ARG A 11 -1.46 5.20 10.75
N GLN A 12 -1.04 3.96 10.96
CA GLN A 12 -0.81 3.43 12.31
C GLN A 12 0.29 4.19 13.04
N LEU A 13 1.42 4.45 12.37
CA LEU A 13 2.52 5.22 12.94
C LEU A 13 2.11 6.65 13.26
N MET A 14 1.39 7.33 12.36
CA MET A 14 0.87 8.67 12.62
C MET A 14 -0.11 8.72 13.79
N ALA A 15 -0.97 7.69 13.93
CA ALA A 15 -1.89 7.58 15.05
C ALA A 15 -1.15 7.35 16.38
N ALA A 16 -0.10 6.53 16.39
CA ALA A 16 0.74 6.30 17.57
C ALA A 16 1.48 7.57 18.01
N CYS A 17 1.86 8.44 17.07
CA CYS A 17 2.41 9.77 17.36
C CYS A 17 1.33 10.84 17.65
N GLY A 18 0.06 10.48 17.81
CA GLY A 18 -1.05 11.38 18.13
C GLY A 18 -1.81 11.92 16.92
N ASN A 19 -1.11 12.44 15.89
CA ASN A 19 -1.60 12.76 14.53
C ASN A 19 -0.53 13.58 13.77
N ALA A 20 -0.76 13.85 12.47
CA ALA A 20 0.14 14.66 11.66
C ALA A 20 0.42 16.07 12.22
N THR A 21 -0.56 16.70 12.86
CA THR A 21 -0.40 18.03 13.46
C THR A 21 0.52 17.99 14.69
N ALA A 22 0.35 16.98 15.56
CA ALA A 22 1.21 16.76 16.72
C ALA A 22 2.66 16.48 16.30
N ILE A 23 2.86 15.61 15.30
CA ILE A 23 4.18 15.28 14.74
C ILE A 23 4.94 16.54 14.30
N VAL A 24 4.27 17.46 13.58
CA VAL A 24 4.88 18.71 13.12
C VAL A 24 5.11 19.69 14.27
N ALA A 25 4.18 19.78 15.21
CA ALA A 25 4.30 20.67 16.38
C ALA A 25 5.47 20.27 17.29
N ASP A 26 5.62 18.97 17.55
CA ASP A 26 6.65 18.41 18.42
C ASP A 26 7.99 18.24 17.72
N LYS A 27 8.06 18.54 16.41
CA LYS A 27 9.23 18.33 15.55
C LYS A 27 9.74 16.89 15.66
N ALA A 28 8.82 15.94 15.69
CA ALA A 28 9.11 14.52 15.89
C ALA A 28 9.95 13.92 14.76
N CYS A 29 10.03 14.57 13.59
CA CYS A 29 10.92 14.24 12.49
C CYS A 29 11.24 15.50 11.67
N ARG A 30 12.04 15.37 10.60
CA ARG A 30 12.40 16.50 9.71
C ARG A 30 11.25 17.07 8.87
N LEU A 31 10.06 16.47 8.86
CA LEU A 31 8.94 16.92 8.04
C LEU A 31 8.19 18.07 8.73
N THR A 32 7.98 19.15 7.99
CA THR A 32 7.28 20.35 8.47
C THR A 32 5.86 20.49 7.93
N SER A 33 5.43 19.58 7.05
CA SER A 33 4.13 19.62 6.38
C SER A 33 3.26 18.45 6.80
N THR A 34 2.07 18.76 7.31
CA THR A 34 1.02 17.77 7.63
C THR A 34 0.48 17.10 6.37
N SER A 35 0.37 17.81 5.25
CA SER A 35 -0.08 17.26 3.97
C SER A 35 0.82 16.13 3.48
N ARG A 36 2.14 16.30 3.60
CA ARG A 36 3.12 15.29 3.19
C ARG A 36 3.07 14.03 4.06
N LEU A 37 2.71 14.18 5.34
CA LEU A 37 2.48 13.04 6.23
C LEU A 37 1.23 12.26 5.80
N TYR A 38 0.14 12.95 5.46
CA TYR A 38 -1.08 12.31 4.97
C TYR A 38 -0.91 11.63 3.60
N GLU A 39 -0.07 12.16 2.72
CA GLU A 39 0.28 11.51 1.44
C GLU A 39 0.80 10.09 1.67
N PHE A 40 1.68 9.88 2.65
CA PHE A 40 2.19 8.55 2.97
C PHE A 40 1.10 7.58 3.49
N GLY A 41 -0.02 8.11 3.99
CA GLY A 41 -1.17 7.32 4.42
C GLY A 41 -2.17 7.01 3.32
N ASP A 42 -1.99 7.56 2.11
CA ASP A 42 -2.86 7.36 0.95
C ASP A 42 -2.25 6.37 -0.04
N ALA A 43 -2.90 5.21 -0.17
CA ALA A 43 -2.48 4.14 -1.07
C ALA A 43 -2.60 4.49 -2.57
N ASN A 44 -3.28 5.59 -2.92
CA ASN A 44 -3.40 6.07 -4.30
C ASN A 44 -2.22 6.93 -4.74
N THR A 45 -1.31 7.28 -3.81
CA THR A 45 -0.11 8.05 -4.12
C THR A 45 1.10 7.12 -4.27
N ASP A 46 2.09 7.54 -5.05
CA ASP A 46 3.38 6.85 -5.16
C ASP A 46 4.38 7.30 -4.07
N ALA A 47 3.89 7.89 -2.98
CA ALA A 47 4.71 8.43 -1.92
C ALA A 47 5.02 7.37 -0.85
N TYR A 48 6.30 6.99 -0.74
CA TYR A 48 6.79 6.17 0.36
C TYR A 48 7.44 7.02 1.44
N MET A 49 7.18 6.65 2.69
CA MET A 49 7.77 7.32 3.85
C MET A 49 9.27 6.99 3.91
N PRO A 50 10.17 7.99 3.97
CA PRO A 50 11.60 7.76 4.08
C PRO A 50 11.99 7.03 5.38
N ALA A 51 13.03 6.21 5.32
CA ALA A 51 13.47 5.39 6.47
C ALA A 51 13.92 6.21 7.68
N ASP A 52 14.55 7.36 7.46
CA ASP A 52 14.95 8.30 8.52
C ASP A 52 13.72 8.87 9.25
N VAL A 53 12.68 9.24 8.49
CA VAL A 53 11.40 9.70 9.05
C VAL A 53 10.72 8.60 9.86
N ILE A 54 10.72 7.36 9.35
CA ILE A 54 10.18 6.20 10.09
C ILE A 54 10.91 6.05 11.43
N ALA A 55 12.26 6.03 11.41
CA ALA A 55 13.06 5.85 12.61
C ALA A 55 12.83 6.96 13.65
N ASP A 56 12.77 8.21 13.20
CA ASP A 56 12.48 9.37 14.07
C ASP A 56 11.10 9.24 14.72
N LEU A 57 10.07 8.87 13.95
CA LEU A 57 8.70 8.74 14.44
C LEU A 57 8.53 7.55 15.39
N GLU A 58 9.13 6.39 15.08
CA GLU A 58 9.12 5.22 15.97
C GLU A 58 9.85 5.52 17.28
N ALA A 59 10.96 6.26 17.23
CA ALA A 59 11.66 6.71 18.43
C ALA A 59 10.82 7.71 19.25
N HIS A 60 10.08 8.58 18.56
CA HIS A 60 9.22 9.58 19.21
C HIS A 60 8.01 8.95 19.90
N CYS A 61 7.30 8.01 19.28
CA CYS A 61 6.14 7.36 19.89
C CYS A 61 6.50 6.12 20.73
N GLY A 62 7.74 5.61 20.62
CA GLY A 62 8.20 4.42 21.34
C GLY A 62 7.68 3.09 20.77
N GLU A 63 7.02 3.11 19.61
CA GLU A 63 6.37 1.94 19.02
C GLU A 63 7.07 1.52 17.70
N PRO A 64 7.67 0.33 17.60
CA PRO A 64 8.42 -0.12 16.43
C PRO A 64 7.49 -0.68 15.33
N ILE A 65 6.55 0.11 14.82
CA ILE A 65 5.49 -0.33 13.89
C ILE A 65 6.04 -0.84 12.55
N TYR A 66 6.82 -0.02 11.85
CA TYR A 66 7.48 -0.40 10.60
C TYR A 66 8.60 -1.41 10.83
N SER A 67 9.41 -1.19 11.86
CA SER A 67 10.53 -2.07 12.19
C SER A 67 10.05 -3.50 12.46
N ARG A 68 8.98 -3.66 13.26
CA ARG A 68 8.31 -4.96 13.47
C ARG A 68 7.76 -5.52 12.17
N ALA A 69 7.05 -4.73 11.37
CA ALA A 69 6.50 -5.18 10.11
C ALA A 69 7.58 -5.64 9.11
N LEU A 70 8.76 -5.00 9.13
CA LEU A 70 9.91 -5.40 8.30
C LEU A 70 10.53 -6.72 8.79
N VAL A 71 10.62 -6.93 10.11
CA VAL A 71 11.08 -8.20 10.68
C VAL A 71 10.09 -9.33 10.42
N GLU A 72 8.78 -9.07 10.53
CA GLU A 72 7.72 -10.03 10.21
C GLU A 72 7.68 -10.38 8.71
N ASN A 73 8.05 -9.42 7.85
CA ASN A 73 8.23 -9.64 6.40
C ASN A 73 9.61 -10.15 6.02
N ARG A 74 10.47 -10.42 6.99
CA ARG A 74 11.73 -11.09 6.69
C ARG A 74 11.35 -12.43 6.05
N PRO A 75 11.90 -12.77 4.87
CA PRO A 75 11.55 -14.01 4.20
C PRO A 75 11.99 -15.20 5.06
N ALA A 76 11.11 -15.65 5.93
CA ALA A 76 11.14 -16.94 6.56
C ALA A 76 10.36 -17.86 5.62
N ALA A 77 11.07 -18.74 4.90
CA ALA A 77 10.57 -19.79 4.01
C ALA A 77 9.11 -19.60 3.54
N VAL A 78 8.94 -19.07 2.33
CA VAL A 78 7.68 -18.77 1.65
C VAL A 78 6.50 -19.67 2.10
N ASN A 79 5.66 -19.14 2.97
CA ASN A 79 4.61 -19.91 3.63
C ASN A 79 3.31 -19.93 2.79
N ALA A 80 2.40 -20.85 3.10
CA ALA A 80 1.15 -21.00 2.34
C ALA A 80 0.17 -19.85 2.53
N ALA A 81 0.32 -19.08 3.61
CA ALA A 81 -0.52 -17.93 3.89
C ALA A 81 -0.18 -16.74 2.96
N GLU A 82 1.09 -16.56 2.58
CA GLU A 82 1.50 -15.49 1.65
C GLU A 82 0.87 -15.66 0.27
N LEU A 83 0.89 -16.87 -0.30
CA LEU A 83 0.24 -17.12 -1.59
C LEU A 83 -1.28 -16.91 -1.53
N LEU A 84 -1.90 -17.25 -0.40
CA LEU A 84 -3.32 -16.98 -0.17
C LEU A 84 -3.59 -15.47 -0.15
N THR A 85 -2.76 -14.68 0.54
CA THR A 85 -2.85 -13.22 0.55
C THR A 85 -2.70 -12.64 -0.86
N GLU A 86 -1.69 -13.03 -1.62
CA GLU A 86 -1.48 -12.56 -3.00
C GLU A 86 -2.67 -12.90 -3.93
N ALA A 87 -3.26 -14.09 -3.76
CA ALA A 87 -4.46 -14.50 -4.50
C ALA A 87 -5.71 -13.68 -4.11
N MET A 88 -5.84 -13.33 -2.82
CA MET A 88 -6.91 -12.45 -2.34
C MET A 88 -6.76 -11.03 -2.90
N GLU A 89 -5.56 -10.45 -2.87
CA GLU A 89 -5.28 -9.13 -3.44
C GLU A 89 -5.59 -9.09 -4.96
N THR A 90 -5.21 -10.15 -5.69
CA THR A 90 -5.57 -10.32 -7.10
C THR A 90 -7.10 -10.32 -7.32
N THR A 91 -7.84 -10.97 -6.42
CA THR A 91 -9.30 -11.08 -6.50
C THR A 91 -9.97 -9.73 -6.23
N GLU A 92 -9.51 -8.99 -5.23
CA GLU A 92 -10.02 -7.65 -4.90
C GLU A 92 -9.79 -6.66 -6.04
N LEU A 93 -8.61 -6.71 -6.66
CA LEU A 93 -8.30 -5.86 -7.81
C LEU A 93 -9.16 -6.22 -9.04
N SER A 94 -9.39 -7.51 -9.28
CA SER A 94 -10.30 -8.00 -10.33
C SER A 94 -11.75 -7.55 -10.10
N ALA A 95 -12.22 -7.59 -8.85
CA ALA A 95 -13.55 -7.11 -8.48
C ALA A 95 -13.68 -5.59 -8.70
N SER A 96 -12.61 -4.83 -8.42
CA SER A 96 -12.56 -3.39 -8.64
C SER A 96 -12.62 -3.04 -10.13
N LEU A 97 -11.83 -3.74 -10.97
CA LEU A 97 -11.91 -3.64 -12.42
C LEU A 97 -13.32 -3.92 -12.92
N MET A 98 -13.93 -5.03 -12.49
CA MET A 98 -15.30 -5.39 -12.89
C MET A 98 -16.32 -4.31 -12.49
N SER A 99 -16.15 -3.71 -11.31
CA SER A 99 -17.01 -2.61 -10.85
C SER A 99 -16.91 -1.38 -11.75
N VAL A 100 -15.69 -0.99 -12.14
CA VAL A 100 -15.46 0.15 -13.05
C VAL A 100 -16.01 -0.15 -14.44
N VAL A 101 -15.73 -1.32 -15.01
CA VAL A 101 -16.24 -1.72 -16.33
C VAL A 101 -17.77 -1.72 -16.35
N ARG A 102 -18.42 -2.25 -15.31
CA ARG A 102 -19.89 -2.25 -15.21
C ARG A 102 -20.48 -0.84 -15.16
N LYS A 103 -19.83 0.08 -14.44
CA LYS A 103 -20.26 1.49 -14.39
C LYS A 103 -20.10 2.18 -15.74
N ALA A 104 -18.94 2.00 -16.38
CA ALA A 104 -18.66 2.56 -17.71
C ALA A 104 -19.53 1.95 -18.82
N ALA A 105 -20.03 0.74 -18.63
CA ALA A 105 -20.96 0.11 -19.58
C ALA A 105 -22.43 0.54 -19.36
N ALA A 106 -22.76 1.24 -18.26
CA ALA A 106 -24.15 1.47 -17.86
C ALA A 106 -24.91 2.41 -18.81
N ASP A 107 -24.22 3.35 -19.46
CA ASP A 107 -24.78 4.26 -20.47
C ASP A 107 -24.53 3.78 -21.92
N GLY A 108 -23.94 2.59 -22.07
CA GLY A 108 -23.61 1.97 -23.35
C GLY A 108 -22.41 2.57 -24.08
N ARG A 109 -21.62 3.45 -23.45
CA ARG A 109 -20.44 4.08 -24.07
C ARG A 109 -19.30 4.21 -23.07
N ILE A 110 -18.13 3.69 -23.43
CA ILE A 110 -16.90 3.93 -22.67
C ILE A 110 -16.24 5.20 -23.20
N ASP A 111 -16.13 6.22 -22.35
CA ASP A 111 -15.44 7.47 -22.70
C ASP A 111 -13.91 7.37 -22.50
N ALA A 112 -13.20 8.44 -22.87
CA ALA A 112 -11.73 8.46 -22.79
C ALA A 112 -11.19 8.43 -21.35
N ALA A 113 -11.91 8.98 -20.38
CA ALA A 113 -11.53 8.97 -18.97
C ALA A 113 -11.78 7.60 -18.32
N GLU A 114 -12.90 6.97 -18.66
CA GLU A 114 -13.24 5.61 -18.25
C GLU A 114 -12.25 4.61 -18.83
N LYS A 115 -11.91 4.75 -20.12
CA LYS A 115 -10.88 3.92 -20.76
C LYS A 115 -9.55 4.01 -20.02
N ARG A 116 -9.06 5.22 -19.70
CA ARG A 116 -7.83 5.40 -18.91
C ARG A 116 -7.90 4.74 -17.54
N SER A 117 -9.06 4.78 -16.89
CA SER A 117 -9.26 4.17 -15.58
C SER A 117 -9.25 2.64 -15.66
N ILE A 118 -9.86 2.08 -16.70
CA ILE A 118 -9.85 0.65 -17.02
C ILE A 118 -8.42 0.19 -17.34
N ASP A 119 -7.72 0.90 -18.23
CA ASP A 119 -6.34 0.58 -18.64
C ASP A 119 -5.40 0.56 -17.43
N ARG A 120 -5.49 1.56 -16.53
CA ARG A 120 -4.70 1.58 -15.29
C ARG A 120 -4.98 0.36 -14.40
N LEU A 121 -6.23 -0.05 -14.25
CA LEU A 121 -6.59 -1.22 -13.43
C LEU A 121 -6.14 -2.53 -14.07
N LEU A 122 -6.17 -2.62 -15.41
CA LEU A 122 -5.63 -3.76 -16.16
C LEU A 122 -4.12 -3.88 -15.95
N GLU A 123 -3.36 -2.79 -16.09
CA GLU A 123 -1.91 -2.78 -15.85
C GLU A 123 -1.55 -3.22 -14.42
N GLN A 124 -2.31 -2.74 -13.43
CA GLN A 124 -2.14 -3.17 -12.04
C GLN A 124 -2.43 -4.66 -11.86
N LEU A 125 -3.50 -5.18 -12.48
CA LEU A 125 -3.88 -6.58 -12.38
C LEU A 125 -2.85 -7.50 -13.04
N GLU A 126 -2.32 -7.09 -14.20
CA GLU A 126 -1.25 -7.82 -14.87
C GLU A 126 0.02 -7.89 -14.01
N GLN A 127 0.37 -6.79 -13.34
CA GLN A 127 1.51 -6.77 -12.43
C GLN A 127 1.30 -7.71 -11.23
N GLN A 128 0.12 -7.65 -10.60
CA GLN A 128 -0.21 -8.52 -9.47
C GLN A 128 -0.20 -10.02 -9.85
N LEU A 129 -0.70 -10.35 -11.04
CA LEU A 129 -0.66 -11.73 -11.57
C LEU A 129 0.76 -12.21 -11.80
N ARG A 130 1.66 -11.35 -12.29
CA ARG A 130 3.09 -11.67 -12.42
C ARG A 130 3.71 -11.97 -11.05
N GLU A 131 3.49 -11.09 -10.08
CA GLU A 131 4.02 -11.25 -8.73
C GLU A 131 3.51 -12.53 -8.04
N THR A 132 2.22 -12.82 -8.17
CA THR A 132 1.62 -14.06 -7.65
C THR A 132 2.26 -15.31 -8.29
N ARG A 133 2.52 -15.27 -9.60
CA ARG A 133 3.17 -16.38 -10.32
C ARG A 133 4.60 -16.59 -9.85
N GLU A 134 5.39 -15.53 -9.76
CA GLU A 134 6.76 -15.58 -9.26
C GLU A 134 6.83 -16.06 -7.80
N ALA A 135 5.86 -15.66 -6.97
CA ALA A 135 5.74 -16.12 -5.59
C ALA A 135 5.45 -17.63 -5.54
N ASN A 136 4.60 -18.14 -6.43
CA ASN A 136 4.30 -19.57 -6.52
C ASN A 136 5.50 -20.39 -7.03
N GLU A 137 6.22 -19.90 -8.04
CA GLU A 137 7.41 -20.59 -8.61
C GLU A 137 8.56 -20.68 -7.62
N ARG A 138 8.80 -19.62 -6.82
CA ARG A 138 9.80 -19.61 -5.74
C ARG A 138 9.57 -20.67 -4.66
N ARG A 139 8.38 -21.29 -4.61
CA ARG A 139 8.03 -22.37 -3.65
C ARG A 139 8.28 -23.77 -4.20
N ALA A 140 8.41 -23.90 -5.51
CA ALA A 140 8.63 -25.18 -6.17
C ALA A 140 10.13 -25.52 -6.34
N SER A 141 11.02 -24.58 -6.03
CA SER A 141 12.49 -24.74 -6.04
C SER A 141 13.03 -24.98 -4.63
#